data_AF-A0A523ITT8-F1
#
_entry.id   AF-A0A523ITT8-F1
#
_cell.length_a   1.000
_cell.length_b   1.000
_cell.length_c   1.000
_cell.angle_alpha   90.00
_cell.angle_beta   90.00
_cell.angle_gamma   90.00
#
_symmetry.space_group_name_H-M   'P 1'
#
loop_
_entity.id
_entity.type
_entity.pdbx_description
1 polymer ?
#
loop_
_entity_poly.entity_id
_entity_poly.type
_entity_poly.pdbx_seq_one_letter_code
_entity_poly.pdbx_strand_id
1 'polypeptide(L)'
;MDEERIKQLVGEMSFWSGKRDMCIDEIAMIQPGLARIMPEIGARTWKLYYAAKAENWPNAMYQWKEAKKLFELAAYTRPKHEEAIEEYLRDHWAPLEAAIKDQSFETFQKAFDEGIDAANAWHEKKDKPYIRWKLPDFPPPDLDLTPRR
;
A
#
# COMPACT_ATOMS: atom_id res chain seq x y z
N MET A 1 40.18 4.72 -6.48
CA MET A 1 39.17 5.67 -6.99
C MET A 1 38.30 6.03 -5.80
N ASP A 2 38.17 7.31 -5.47
CA ASP A 2 37.33 7.74 -4.34
C ASP A 2 35.82 7.62 -4.68
N GLU A 3 34.98 7.60 -3.64
CA GLU A 3 33.54 7.39 -3.75
C GLU A 3 32.85 8.47 -4.61
N GLU A 4 33.31 9.72 -4.52
CA GLU A 4 32.74 10.83 -5.29
C GLU A 4 33.00 10.67 -6.78
N ARG A 5 34.21 10.22 -7.16
CA ARG A 5 34.52 9.91 -8.56
C ARG A 5 33.68 8.74 -9.08
N ILE A 6 33.37 7.74 -8.25
CA ILE A 6 32.48 6.64 -8.62
C ILE A 6 31.06 7.14 -8.86
N LYS A 7 30.51 7.94 -7.93
CA LYS A 7 29.16 8.51 -8.07
C LYS A 7 29.05 9.36 -9.33
N GLN A 8 30.06 10.20 -9.61
CA GLN A 8 30.09 10.99 -10.84
C GLN A 8 30.05 10.10 -12.08
N LEU A 9 30.92 9.09 -12.17
CA LEU A 9 30.95 8.19 -13.33
C LEU A 9 29.63 7.45 -13.50
N VAL A 10 29.05 6.92 -12.42
CA VAL A 10 27.74 6.22 -12.46
C VAL A 10 26.61 7.18 -12.87
N GLY A 11 26.64 8.42 -12.41
CA GLY A 11 25.66 9.45 -12.78
C GLY A 11 25.73 9.86 -14.26
N GLU A 12 26.93 9.87 -14.84
CA GLU A 12 27.17 10.14 -16.26
C GLU A 12 26.81 8.94 -17.18
N MET A 13 26.75 7.72 -16.62
CA MET A 13 26.38 6.52 -17.37
C MET A 13 24.87 6.44 -17.61
N SER A 14 24.49 6.04 -18.82
CA SER A 14 23.12 5.67 -19.17
C SER A 14 23.06 4.22 -19.65
N PHE A 15 21.93 3.56 -19.38
CA PHE A 15 21.69 2.17 -19.77
C PHE A 15 20.39 2.06 -20.57
N TRP A 16 20.43 1.21 -21.60
CA TRP A 16 19.27 0.96 -22.45
C TRP A 16 18.19 0.17 -21.71
N SER A 17 17.02 0.78 -21.52
CA SER A 17 15.85 0.17 -20.85
C SER A 17 15.00 -0.74 -21.76
N GLY A 18 15.35 -0.88 -23.04
CA GLY A 18 14.47 -1.45 -24.07
C GLY A 18 13.63 -0.42 -24.82
N LYS A 19 13.57 0.83 -24.35
CA LYS A 19 12.79 1.94 -24.96
C LYS A 19 13.59 3.23 -25.16
N ARG A 20 14.42 3.58 -24.17
CA ARG A 20 15.36 4.72 -24.18
C ARG A 20 16.54 4.46 -23.27
N ASP A 21 17.63 5.17 -23.48
CA ASP A 21 18.70 5.27 -22.48
C ASP A 21 18.24 6.08 -21.27
N MET A 22 18.63 5.61 -20.08
CA MET A 22 18.35 6.27 -18.80
C MET A 22 19.55 6.22 -17.86
N CYS A 23 19.85 7.30 -17.17
CA CYS A 23 20.81 7.32 -16.07
C CYS A 23 20.18 6.86 -14.74
N ILE A 24 21.00 6.67 -13.71
CA ILE A 24 20.53 6.23 -12.38
C ILE A 24 19.53 7.22 -11.77
N ASP A 25 19.74 8.52 -11.96
CA ASP A 25 18.85 9.56 -11.44
C ASP A 25 17.51 9.56 -12.17
N GLU A 26 17.50 9.33 -13.49
CA GLU A 26 16.27 9.17 -14.26
C GLU A 26 15.47 7.94 -13.81
N ILE A 27 16.13 6.83 -13.47
CA ILE A 27 15.49 5.63 -12.90
C ILE A 27 14.93 5.90 -11.51
N ALA A 28 15.62 6.69 -10.69
CA ALA A 28 15.14 7.09 -9.38
C ALA A 28 13.92 8.05 -9.49
N MET A 29 13.94 8.98 -10.44
CA MET A 29 12.87 9.96 -10.65
C MET A 29 11.54 9.32 -11.08
N ILE A 30 11.56 8.19 -11.78
CA ILE A 30 10.33 7.50 -12.22
C ILE A 30 9.69 6.62 -11.13
N GLN A 31 10.31 6.50 -9.96
CA GLN A 31 9.75 5.71 -8.87
C GLN A 31 8.39 6.27 -8.45
N PRO A 32 7.39 5.39 -8.24
CA PRO A 32 6.02 5.80 -8.03
C PRO A 32 5.90 6.71 -6.82
N GLY A 33 5.01 7.70 -6.91
CA GLY A 33 4.60 8.49 -5.77
C GLY A 33 3.32 7.97 -5.14
N LEU A 34 2.98 8.55 -3.99
CA LEU A 34 1.73 8.26 -3.27
C LEU A 34 0.47 8.42 -4.14
N ALA A 35 0.46 9.35 -5.09
CA ALA A 35 -0.67 9.53 -6.01
C ALA A 35 -0.95 8.30 -6.89
N ARG A 36 0.08 7.50 -7.20
CA ARG A 36 -0.06 6.22 -7.92
C ARG A 36 -0.32 5.06 -6.96
N ILE A 37 0.36 5.04 -5.83
CA ILE A 37 0.31 3.91 -4.88
C ILE A 37 -1.02 3.88 -4.10
N MET A 38 -1.56 5.03 -3.68
CA MET A 38 -2.77 5.09 -2.85
C MET A 38 -4.03 4.50 -3.51
N PRO A 39 -4.30 4.70 -4.81
CA PRO A 39 -5.35 3.97 -5.51
C PRO A 39 -5.16 2.44 -5.49
N GLU A 40 -3.93 1.96 -5.63
CA GLU A 40 -3.61 0.53 -5.58
C GLU A 40 -3.86 -0.04 -4.18
N ILE A 41 -3.47 0.69 -3.13
CA ILE A 41 -3.81 0.37 -1.74
C ILE A 41 -5.32 0.32 -1.56
N GLY A 42 -6.06 1.33 -2.03
CA GLY A 42 -7.53 1.36 -1.94
C GLY A 42 -8.20 0.16 -2.61
N ALA A 43 -7.70 -0.27 -3.77
CA ALA A 43 -8.19 -1.47 -4.46
C ALA A 43 -7.89 -2.76 -3.68
N ARG A 44 -6.71 -2.87 -3.06
CA ARG A 44 -6.36 -4.01 -2.19
C ARG A 44 -7.20 -4.03 -0.92
N THR A 45 -7.43 -2.87 -0.29
CA THR A 45 -8.27 -2.72 0.90
C THR A 45 -9.73 -3.08 0.61
N TRP A 46 -10.27 -2.73 -0.56
CA TRP A 46 -11.59 -3.17 -1.01
C TRP A 46 -11.68 -4.70 -1.12
N LYS A 47 -10.69 -5.34 -1.77
CA LYS A 47 -10.61 -6.79 -1.90
C LYS A 47 -10.43 -7.49 -0.55
N LEU A 48 -9.63 -6.92 0.34
CA LEU A 48 -9.40 -7.41 1.70
C LEU A 48 -10.71 -7.53 2.47
N TYR A 49 -11.51 -6.46 2.52
CA TYR A 49 -12.77 -6.46 3.25
C TYR A 49 -13.71 -7.57 2.78
N TYR A 50 -13.94 -7.64 1.47
CA TYR A 50 -14.88 -8.61 0.93
C TYR A 50 -14.35 -10.04 0.94
N ALA A 51 -13.03 -10.26 0.88
CA ALA A 51 -12.44 -11.57 1.11
C ALA A 51 -12.69 -12.05 2.55
N ALA A 52 -12.49 -11.18 3.55
CA ALA A 52 -12.79 -11.51 4.95
C ALA A 52 -14.29 -11.74 5.16
N LYS A 53 -15.16 -10.91 4.56
CA LYS A 53 -16.62 -11.06 4.62
C LYS A 53 -17.11 -12.37 4.00
N ALA A 54 -16.42 -12.87 2.97
CA ALA A 54 -16.70 -14.17 2.36
C ALA A 54 -16.01 -15.35 3.09
N GLU A 55 -15.38 -15.10 4.24
CA GLU A 55 -14.57 -16.07 5.00
C GLU A 55 -13.43 -16.69 4.17
N ASN A 56 -12.99 -16.00 3.13
CA ASN A 56 -11.85 -16.38 2.31
C ASN A 56 -10.56 -15.85 2.95
N TRP A 57 -10.24 -16.39 4.13
CA TRP A 57 -9.11 -15.95 4.96
C TRP A 57 -7.74 -16.01 4.25
N PRO A 58 -7.42 -17.01 3.41
CA PRO A 58 -6.19 -16.98 2.63
C PRO A 58 -6.10 -15.79 1.67
N ASN A 59 -7.20 -15.46 0.99
CA ASN A 59 -7.27 -14.28 0.12
C ASN A 59 -7.21 -12.99 0.93
N ALA A 60 -7.93 -12.90 2.05
CA ALA A 60 -7.85 -11.76 2.97
C ALA A 60 -6.40 -11.51 3.42
N MET A 61 -5.71 -12.54 3.91
CA MET A 61 -4.30 -12.44 4.29
C MET A 61 -3.41 -12.03 3.11
N TYR A 62 -3.67 -12.52 1.91
CA TYR A 62 -2.94 -12.11 0.71
C TYR A 62 -3.14 -10.62 0.40
N GLN A 63 -4.38 -10.13 0.36
CA GLN A 63 -4.65 -8.70 0.10
C GLN A 63 -4.05 -7.80 1.19
N TRP A 64 -4.12 -8.22 2.45
CA TRP A 64 -3.50 -7.50 3.58
C TRP A 64 -1.98 -7.37 3.41
N LYS A 65 -1.29 -8.46 3.03
CA LYS A 65 0.17 -8.45 2.78
C LYS A 65 0.53 -7.56 1.60
N GLU A 66 -0.21 -7.65 0.49
CA GLU A 66 0.08 -6.85 -0.70
C GLU A 66 -0.17 -5.36 -0.48
N ALA A 67 -1.22 -4.99 0.26
CA ALA A 67 -1.43 -3.61 0.69
C ALA A 67 -0.30 -3.12 1.61
N LYS A 68 0.14 -3.94 2.58
CA LYS A 68 1.28 -3.61 3.46
C LYS A 68 2.56 -3.33 2.67
N LYS A 69 2.88 -4.17 1.67
CA LYS A 69 4.05 -3.95 0.79
C LYS A 69 3.94 -2.65 -0.01
N LEU A 70 2.74 -2.24 -0.42
CA LEU A 70 2.52 -0.96 -1.08
C LEU A 70 2.73 0.22 -0.12
N PHE A 71 2.30 0.11 1.13
CA PHE A 71 2.62 1.10 2.16
C PHE A 71 4.13 1.19 2.41
N GLU A 72 4.83 0.06 2.55
CA GLU A 72 6.29 0.01 2.71
C GLU A 72 7.02 0.62 1.51
N LEU A 73 6.58 0.33 0.29
CA LEU A 73 7.10 0.98 -0.92
C LEU A 73 6.87 2.48 -0.91
N ALA A 74 5.70 2.93 -0.44
CA ALA A 74 5.38 4.35 -0.33
C ALA A 74 6.26 5.07 0.71
N ALA A 75 6.52 4.43 1.85
CA ALA A 75 7.44 4.93 2.87
C ALA A 75 8.85 5.08 2.29
N TYR A 76 9.37 4.03 1.65
CA TYR A 76 10.70 4.02 1.05
C TYR A 76 10.87 5.06 -0.06
N THR A 77 9.91 5.16 -0.98
CA THR A 77 9.99 6.08 -2.12
C THR A 77 9.65 7.52 -1.74
N ARG A 78 9.02 7.76 -0.58
CA ARG A 78 8.63 9.10 -0.10
C ARG A 78 8.93 9.24 1.41
N PRO A 79 10.20 9.39 1.80
CA PRO A 79 10.63 9.39 3.21
C PRO A 79 9.97 10.48 4.07
N LYS A 80 9.52 11.58 3.46
CA LYS A 80 8.69 12.61 4.13
C LYS A 80 7.42 12.03 4.81
N HIS A 81 6.95 10.88 4.35
CA HIS A 81 5.74 10.22 4.84
C HIS A 81 6.02 8.92 5.59
N GLU A 82 7.28 8.49 5.71
CA GLU A 82 7.68 7.21 6.29
C GLU A 82 7.16 7.03 7.72
N GLU A 83 7.48 7.95 8.63
CA GLU A 83 7.02 7.88 10.03
C GLU A 83 5.50 7.77 10.17
N ALA A 84 4.75 8.54 9.38
CA ALA A 84 3.29 8.51 9.39
C ALA A 84 2.72 7.17 8.86
N ILE A 85 3.37 6.60 7.85
CA ILE A 85 3.00 5.30 7.29
C ILE A 85 3.33 4.19 8.28
N GLU A 86 4.49 4.24 8.93
CA GLU A 86 4.89 3.27 9.95
C GLU A 86 3.97 3.31 11.18
N GLU A 87 3.59 4.52 11.62
CA GLU A 87 2.57 4.70 12.66
C GLU A 87 1.24 4.04 12.27
N TYR A 88 0.73 4.35 11.07
CA TYR A 88 -0.50 3.74 10.57
C TYR A 88 -0.41 2.20 10.47
N LEU A 89 0.71 1.69 9.94
CA LEU A 89 0.91 0.26 9.80
C LEU A 89 0.93 -0.46 11.15
N ARG A 90 1.61 0.12 12.14
CA ARG A 90 1.69 -0.44 13.49
C ARG A 90 0.35 -0.38 14.22
N ASP A 91 -0.30 0.78 14.21
CA ASP A 91 -1.42 1.05 15.11
C ASP A 91 -2.78 0.64 14.49
N HIS A 92 -2.89 0.59 13.17
CA HIS A 92 -4.16 0.35 12.47
C HIS A 92 -4.12 -0.77 11.43
N TRP A 93 -2.98 -1.06 10.81
CA TRP A 93 -2.89 -2.17 9.85
C TRP A 93 -2.57 -3.52 10.51
N ALA A 94 -1.69 -3.55 11.51
CA ALA A 94 -1.32 -4.77 12.24
C ALA A 94 -2.51 -5.46 12.96
N PRO A 95 -3.48 -4.73 13.57
CA PRO A 95 -4.67 -5.35 14.17
C PRO A 95 -5.50 -6.19 13.18
N LEU A 96 -5.53 -5.82 11.90
CA LEU A 96 -6.21 -6.61 10.86
C LEU A 96 -5.56 -7.98 10.70
N GLU A 97 -4.24 -8.08 10.79
CA GLU A 97 -3.53 -9.35 10.65
C GLU A 97 -3.95 -10.34 11.74
N ALA A 98 -4.06 -9.86 12.99
CA ALA A 98 -4.52 -10.66 14.11
C ALA A 98 -5.95 -11.17 13.87
N ALA A 99 -6.87 -10.28 13.47
CA ALA A 99 -8.24 -10.66 13.20
C ALA A 99 -8.40 -11.65 12.03
N ILE A 100 -7.59 -11.53 10.97
CA ILE A 100 -7.57 -12.47 9.84
C ILE A 100 -7.03 -13.84 10.29
N LYS A 101 -5.99 -13.87 11.14
CA LYS A 101 -5.43 -15.11 11.70
C LYS A 101 -6.43 -15.83 12.59
N ASP A 102 -7.18 -15.06 13.37
CA ASP A 102 -8.24 -15.57 14.25
C ASP A 102 -9.52 -15.93 13.48
N GLN A 103 -9.61 -15.62 12.19
CA GLN A 103 -10.76 -15.90 11.32
C GLN A 103 -12.08 -15.34 11.88
N SER A 104 -12.01 -14.21 12.58
CA SER A 104 -13.16 -13.55 13.18
C SER A 104 -13.56 -12.36 12.32
N PHE A 105 -14.66 -12.49 11.58
CA PHE A 105 -15.16 -11.37 10.77
C PHE A 105 -15.60 -10.19 11.65
N GLU A 106 -16.17 -10.44 12.83
CA GLU A 106 -16.54 -9.39 13.78
C GLU A 106 -15.32 -8.58 14.24
N THR A 107 -14.26 -9.27 14.68
CA THR A 107 -13.00 -8.62 15.09
C THR A 107 -12.37 -7.89 13.91
N PHE A 108 -12.40 -8.50 12.72
CA PHE A 108 -11.86 -7.92 11.51
C PHE A 108 -12.61 -6.64 11.12
N GLN A 109 -13.94 -6.67 11.13
CA GLN A 109 -14.77 -5.53 10.73
C GLN A 109 -14.51 -4.33 11.64
N LYS A 110 -14.44 -4.55 12.96
CA LYS A 110 -14.10 -3.48 13.90
C LYS A 110 -12.72 -2.86 13.61
N ALA A 111 -11.70 -3.68 13.47
CA ALA A 111 -10.34 -3.22 13.15
C ALA A 111 -10.27 -2.54 11.77
N PHE A 112 -11.08 -3.01 10.81
CA PHE A 112 -11.17 -2.43 9.47
C PHE A 112 -11.78 -1.04 9.50
N ASP A 113 -12.91 -0.86 10.19
CA ASP A 113 -13.56 0.44 10.31
C ASP A 113 -12.63 1.46 11.02
N GLU A 114 -11.98 1.06 12.12
CA GLU A 114 -10.97 1.88 12.80
C GLU A 114 -9.80 2.24 11.87
N GLY A 115 -9.33 1.30 11.04
CA GLY A 115 -8.28 1.54 10.07
C GLY A 115 -8.69 2.51 8.95
N ILE A 116 -9.91 2.41 8.44
CA ILE A 116 -10.42 3.35 7.43
C ILE A 116 -10.58 4.76 7.99
N ASP A 117 -11.07 4.89 9.22
CA ASP A 117 -11.17 6.19 9.88
C ASP A 117 -9.79 6.81 10.09
N ALA A 118 -8.81 6.04 10.56
CA ALA A 118 -7.43 6.50 10.73
C ALA A 118 -6.77 6.89 9.40
N ALA A 119 -6.95 6.10 8.34
CA ALA A 119 -6.43 6.41 7.01
C ALA A 119 -7.00 7.74 6.48
N ASN A 120 -8.31 7.95 6.64
CA ASN A 120 -8.96 9.20 6.24
C ASN A 120 -8.50 10.40 7.09
N ALA A 121 -8.28 10.21 8.40
CA ALA A 121 -7.72 11.25 9.28
C ALA A 121 -6.30 11.66 8.85
N TRP A 122 -5.49 10.75 8.33
CA TRP A 122 -4.18 11.08 7.76
C TRP A 122 -4.28 11.98 6.52
N HIS A 123 -5.29 11.79 5.66
CA HIS A 123 -5.51 12.70 4.54
C HIS A 123 -5.86 14.11 5.00
N GLU A 124 -6.65 14.25 6.07
CA GLU A 124 -6.95 15.54 6.69
C GLU A 124 -5.69 16.19 7.27
N LYS A 125 -4.89 15.45 8.06
CA LYS A 125 -3.62 15.92 8.65
C LYS A 125 -2.55 16.33 7.61
N LYS A 126 -2.67 15.85 6.37
CA LYS A 126 -1.73 16.13 5.27
C LYS A 126 -2.29 17.14 4.27
N ASP A 127 -3.25 17.96 4.70
CA ASP A 127 -3.88 19.04 3.91
C ASP A 127 -4.56 18.52 2.62
N LYS A 128 -5.11 17.29 2.69
CA LYS A 128 -5.85 16.64 1.60
C LYS A 128 -7.23 16.13 2.04
N PRO A 129 -8.06 16.95 2.75
CA PRO A 129 -9.37 16.50 3.26
C PRO A 129 -10.36 16.10 2.17
N TYR A 130 -10.13 16.52 0.92
CA TYR A 130 -10.93 16.12 -0.24
C TYR A 130 -10.66 14.67 -0.70
N ILE A 131 -9.63 14.01 -0.16
CA ILE A 131 -9.39 12.57 -0.36
C ILE A 131 -10.01 11.82 0.81
N ARG A 132 -11.24 11.35 0.62
CA ARG A 132 -11.92 10.47 1.58
C ARG A 132 -12.25 9.15 0.90
N TRP A 133 -11.54 8.10 1.28
CA TRP A 133 -11.83 6.77 0.79
C TRP A 133 -13.09 6.24 1.49
N LYS A 134 -13.94 5.58 0.71
CA LYS A 134 -15.12 4.87 1.20
C LYS A 134 -15.12 3.46 0.65
N LEU A 135 -15.53 2.51 1.47
CA LEU A 135 -15.74 1.13 1.03
C LEU A 135 -16.94 1.09 0.07
N PRO A 136 -16.77 0.58 -1.16
CA PRO A 136 -17.91 0.29 -2.03
C PRO A 136 -18.87 -0.73 -1.38
N ASP A 137 -20.16 -0.55 -1.56
CA ASP A 137 -21.24 -1.38 -0.98
C ASP A 137 -21.49 -2.69 -1.74
N PHE A 138 -20.65 -2.99 -2.73
CA PHE A 138 -20.62 -4.25 -3.48
C PHE A 138 -19.20 -4.85 -3.51
N PRO A 139 -19.07 -6.19 -3.62
CA PRO A 139 -17.78 -6.84 -3.77
C PRO A 139 -17.09 -6.46 -5.08
N PRO A 140 -15.74 -6.46 -5.14
CA PRO A 140 -15.00 -6.23 -6.38
C PRO A 140 -15.45 -7.16 -7.50
N PRO A 141 -15.92 -6.63 -8.65
CA PRO A 141 -16.45 -7.47 -9.73
C PRO A 141 -15.33 -8.18 -10.53
N ASP A 142 -14.07 -7.82 -10.28
CA ASP A 142 -12.89 -8.36 -10.96
C ASP A 142 -12.33 -9.62 -10.27
N LEU A 143 -12.94 -10.10 -9.18
CA LEU A 143 -12.44 -11.24 -8.42
C LEU A 143 -13.56 -12.12 -7.85
N ASP A 144 -13.48 -13.43 -8.10
CA ASP A 144 -14.27 -14.43 -7.39
C ASP A 144 -13.70 -14.61 -5.98
N LEU A 145 -14.49 -14.23 -4.98
CA LEU A 145 -14.10 -14.26 -3.57
C LEU A 145 -14.51 -15.55 -2.85
N THR A 146 -15.14 -16.49 -3.55
CA THR A 146 -15.55 -17.78 -2.96
C THR A 146 -14.32 -18.51 -2.41
N PRO A 147 -14.32 -18.95 -1.13
CA PRO A 147 -13.25 -19.76 -0.58
C PRO A 147 -13.00 -21.01 -1.44
N ARG A 148 -11.74 -21.23 -1.84
CA ARG A 148 -11.32 -22.44 -2.54
C ARG A 148 -10.55 -23.32 -1.57
N ARG A 149 -10.87 -24.61 -1.56
CA ARG A 149 -10.21 -25.63 -0.74
C ARG A 149 -8.92 -26.11 -1.41
#